data_AF-A0A382NPM3-F1
#
_entry.id   AF-A0A382NPM3-F1
#
_cell.length_a   1.000
_cell.length_b   1.000
_cell.length_c   1.000
_cell.angle_alpha   90.00
_cell.angle_beta   90.00
_cell.angle_gamma   90.00
#
_symmetry.space_group_name_H-M   'P 1'
#
loop_
_entity.id
_entity.type
_entity.pdbx_description
1 polymer ?
#
loop_
_entity_poly.entity_id
_entity_poly.type
_entity_poly.pdbx_seq_one_letter_code
_entity_poly.pdbx_strand_id
1 'polypeptide(L)' 'MALRPAPVDTGVVFSRIDKGDVLLPALYDRVYGTTLGTSLGEKNGASVGTVEHLMAALWGCEIDNVFVEVD' A
#
# COMPACT_ATOMS: atom_id res chain seq x y z
N MET A 1 -1.07 4.88 10.95
CA MET A 1 -0.30 5.01 9.69
C MET A 1 1.09 5.58 9.97
N ALA A 2 2.15 4.96 9.42
CA ALA A 2 3.52 5.48 9.42
C ALA A 2 4.19 5.22 8.06
N LEU A 3 5.10 6.11 7.64
CA LEU A 3 5.91 5.97 6.42
C LEU A 3 7.36 5.67 6.82
N ARG A 4 7.93 4.58 6.30
CA ARG A 4 9.33 4.21 6.56
C ARG A 4 10.12 4.10 5.26
N PRO A 5 11.39 4.55 5.24
CA PRO A 5 12.26 4.30 4.10
C PRO A 5 12.34 2.80 3.77
N ALA A 6 12.39 2.48 2.47
CA ALA A 6 12.61 1.12 2.00
C ALA A 6 13.88 1.06 1.13
N PRO A 7 14.52 -0.13 1.02
CA PRO A 7 15.65 -0.34 0.11
C PRO A 7 15.30 -0.02 -1.35
N VAL A 8 16.33 0.18 -2.18
CA VAL A 8 16.17 0.31 -3.63
C VAL A 8 15.41 -0.88 -4.21
N ASP A 9 14.63 -0.62 -5.26
CA ASP A 9 13.79 -1.59 -5.99
C ASP A 9 12.69 -2.27 -5.15
N THR A 10 12.38 -1.74 -3.96
CA THR A 10 11.26 -2.24 -3.14
C THR A 10 9.90 -1.82 -3.71
N GLY A 11 9.83 -0.62 -4.29
CA GLY A 11 8.55 0.01 -4.63
C GLY A 11 7.80 0.52 -3.39
N VAL A 12 6.51 0.83 -3.58
CA VAL A 12 5.59 1.17 -2.50
C VAL A 12 4.93 -0.11 -1.98
N VAL A 13 5.11 -0.39 -0.68
CA VAL A 13 4.56 -1.60 -0.05
C VAL A 13 3.78 -1.21 1.19
N PHE A 14 2.49 -1.54 1.23
CA PHE A 14 1.68 -1.41 2.43
C PHE A 14 1.96 -2.58 3.37
N SER A 15 2.02 -2.33 4.68
CA SER A 15 2.18 -3.38 5.70
C SER A 15 1.03 -3.29 6.70
N ARG A 16 0.29 -4.39 6.87
CA ARG A 16 -0.74 -4.55 7.90
C ARG A 16 -0.10 -5.02 9.21
N ILE A 17 0.32 -4.08 10.04
CA ILE A 17 1.01 -4.37 11.31
C ILE A 17 0.07 -5.03 12.33
N ASP A 18 -1.24 -4.81 12.23
CA ASP A 18 -2.27 -5.47 13.03
C ASP A 18 -2.54 -6.93 12.62
N LYS A 19 -2.04 -7.35 11.45
CA LYS A 19 -2.22 -8.69 10.87
C LYS A 19 -0.94 -9.52 10.84
N GLY A 20 0.06 -9.19 11.66
CA GLY A 20 1.34 -9.89 11.66
C GLY A 20 2.24 -9.47 10.49
N ASP A 21 2.28 -8.16 10.23
CA ASP A 21 3.14 -7.53 9.22
C ASP A 21 2.91 -8.06 7.79
N VAL A 22 1.65 -8.29 7.42
CA VAL A 22 1.32 -8.75 6.06
C VAL A 22 1.63 -7.64 5.06
N LEU A 23 2.52 -7.94 4.12
CA LEU A 23 2.96 -7.03 3.07
C LEU A 23 2.02 -7.09 1.85
N LEU A 24 1.63 -5.92 1.36
CA LEU A 24 0.75 -5.69 0.24
C LEU A 24 1.44 -4.72 -0.74
N PRO A 25 2.19 -5.24 -1.74
CA PRO A 25 2.79 -4.41 -2.78
C PRO A 25 1.73 -3.61 -3.54
N ALA A 26 1.97 -2.32 -3.75
CA ALA A 26 1.07 -1.42 -4.46
C ALA A 26 1.17 -1.59 -5.98
N LEU A 27 0.81 -2.79 -6.46
CA LEU A 27 0.81 -3.15 -7.88
C LEU A 27 -0.61 -3.11 -8.46
N TYR A 28 -0.72 -2.79 -9.74
CA TYR A 28 -2.01 -2.65 -10.42
C TYR A 28 -2.82 -3.97 -10.43
N ASP A 29 -2.14 -5.11 -10.50
CA ASP A 29 -2.72 -6.46 -10.52
C ASP A 29 -3.12 -6.95 -9.12
N ARG A 30 -2.79 -6.19 -8.07
CA ARG A 30 -3.20 -6.41 -6.68
C ARG A 30 -4.42 -5.59 -6.27
N VAL A 31 -4.97 -4.78 -7.17
CA VAL A 31 -6.22 -4.04 -6.95
C VAL A 31 -7.40 -5.00 -7.06
N TYR A 32 -8.16 -5.18 -5.97
CA TYR A 32 -9.31 -6.09 -5.95
C TYR A 32 -10.66 -5.37 -5.83
N GLY A 33 -10.67 -4.06 -5.57
CA GLY A 33 -11.90 -3.29 -5.43
C GLY A 33 -11.70 -1.80 -5.70
N THR A 34 -12.73 -1.17 -6.28
CA THR A 34 -12.76 0.25 -6.63
C THR A 34 -13.97 1.01 -6.05
N THR A 35 -14.83 0.31 -5.29
CA THR A 35 -15.99 0.92 -4.63
C THR A 35 -15.54 1.72 -3.43
N LEU A 36 -15.89 3.02 -3.39
CA LEU A 36 -15.46 3.97 -2.34
C LEU A 36 -13.92 4.14 -2.25
N GLY A 37 -13.24 3.99 -3.38
CA GLY A 37 -11.79 4.15 -3.49
C GLY A 37 -11.09 2.88 -3.95
N THR A 38 -9.77 2.93 -4.04
CA THR A 38 -8.93 1.82 -4.51
C THR A 38 -8.54 0.94 -3.32
N SER A 39 -8.77 -0.37 -3.45
CA SER A 39 -8.41 -1.36 -2.45
C SER A 39 -7.39 -2.35 -2.99
N LEU A 40 -6.31 -2.55 -2.23
CA LEU A 40 -5.22 -3.49 -2.53
C LEU A 40 -5.29 -4.72 -1.62
N GLY A 41 -4.92 -5.88 -2.16
CA GLY A 41 -4.85 -7.15 -1.42
C GLY A 41 -5.87 -8.16 -1.91
N GLU A 42 -6.42 -8.95 -1.00
CA GLU A 42 -7.38 -10.01 -1.32
C GLU A 42 -8.73 -9.78 -0.63
N LYS A 43 -9.83 -10.09 -1.33
CA LYS A 43 -11.19 -9.89 -0.80
C LYS A 43 -11.46 -10.66 0.51
N ASN A 44 -10.86 -11.83 0.66
CA ASN A 44 -11.01 -12.70 1.84
C ASN A 44 -9.72 -12.78 2.68
N GLY A 45 -8.76 -11.89 2.43
CA GLY A 45 -7.46 -11.86 3.09
C GLY A 45 -7.18 -10.49 3.70
N ALA A 46 -5.90 -10.21 3.95
CA ALA A 46 -5.48 -8.87 4.33
C ALA A 46 -5.68 -7.91 3.17
N SER A 47 -6.21 -6.73 3.47
CA SER A 47 -6.41 -5.67 2.50
C SER A 47 -6.18 -4.29 3.10
N VAL A 48 -6.00 -3.31 2.23
CA VAL A 48 -5.98 -1.89 2.58
C VAL A 48 -6.83 -1.14 1.56
N GLY A 49 -7.71 -0.27 2.04
CA GLY A 49 -8.59 0.55 1.21
C GLY A 49 -8.11 2.01 1.13
N THR A 50 -8.67 2.74 0.18
CA THR A 50 -8.46 4.20 0.02
C THR A 50 -6.98 4.57 -0.16
N VAL A 51 -6.26 3.78 -0.96
CA VAL A 51 -4.82 3.99 -1.18
C VAL A 51 -4.49 5.12 -2.15
N GLU A 52 -5.45 5.50 -3.00
CA GLU A 52 -5.24 6.33 -4.20
C GLU A 52 -4.68 7.73 -3.92
N HIS A 53 -5.11 8.40 -2.84
CA HIS A 53 -4.63 9.74 -2.53
C HIS A 53 -3.18 9.70 -2.02
N LEU A 54 -2.84 8.71 -1.19
CA LEU A 54 -1.46 8.52 -0.74
C LEU A 54 -0.57 8.16 -1.93
N MET A 55 -1.01 7.25 -2.79
CA MET A 55 -0.27 6.90 -4.01
C MET A 55 -0.02 8.12 -4.91
N ALA A 56 -1.03 8.99 -5.09
CA ALA A 56 -0.88 10.22 -5.85
C ALA A 56 0.13 11.19 -5.21
N ALA A 57 0.13 11.31 -3.87
CA ALA A 57 1.09 12.14 -3.15
C ALA A 57 2.53 11.59 -3.24
N LEU A 58 2.72 10.28 -3.06
CA LEU A 58 4.02 9.63 -3.21
C LEU A 58 4.57 9.83 -4.62
N TRP A 59 3.74 9.65 -5.64
CA TRP A 59 4.12 9.90 -7.03
C TRP A 59 4.48 11.37 -7.29
N GLY A 60 3.65 12.31 -6.80
CA GLY A 60 3.91 13.74 -6.93
C GLY A 60 5.18 14.22 -6.21
N CYS A 61 5.67 13.47 -5.24
CA CYS A 61 6.91 13.73 -4.51
C CYS A 61 8.10 12.87 -4.99
N GLU A 62 7.94 12.10 -6.06
CA GLU A 62 8.99 11.21 -6.62
C GLU A 62 9.53 10.20 -5.57
N ILE A 63 8.64 9.65 -4.75
CA ILE A 63 8.98 8.61 -3.76
C ILE A 63 8.75 7.23 -4.38
N ASP A 64 9.85 6.56 -4.74
CA ASP A 64 9.80 5.23 -5.35
C ASP A 64 9.73 4.09 -4.31
N ASN A 65 10.42 4.23 -3.17
CA ASN A 65 10.66 3.12 -2.22
C ASN A 65 10.24 3.52 -0.81
N VAL A 66 9.13 2.95 -0.32
CA VAL A 66 8.59 3.24 1.01
C VAL A 66 7.75 2.09 1.54
N PHE A 67 7.90 1.78 2.83
CA PHE A 67 6.93 0.97 3.56
C PHE A 67 5.85 1.86 4.16
N VAL A 68 4.59 1.56 3.87
CA VAL A 68 3.41 2.24 4.41
C VAL A 68 2.77 1.33 5.46
N GLU A 69 3.05 1.59 6.73
CA GLU A 69 2.48 0.81 7.84
C GLU A 69 1.09 1.31 8.21
N VAL A 70 0.12 0.41 8.29
CA VAL A 70 -1.26 0.67 8.72
C VAL A 70 -1.77 -0.47 9.61
N ASP A 71 -2.63 -0.13 10.57
CA ASP A 71 -3.33 -1.04 11.48
C ASP A 71 -4.74 -1.46 10.96
#